data_AF-A0A932D0V6-F1
#
_entry.id   AF-A0A932D0V6-F1
#
_cell.length_a   1.000
_cell.length_b   1.000
_cell.length_c   1.000
_cell.angle_alpha   90.00
_cell.angle_beta   90.00
_cell.angle_gamma   90.00
#
_symmetry.space_group_name_H-M   'P 1'
#
loop_
_entity.id
_entity.type
_entity.pdbx_description
1 polymer ?
#
loop_
_entity_poly.entity_id
_entity_poly.type
_entity_poly.pdbx_seq_one_letter_code
_entity_poly.pdbx_strand_id
1 'polypeptide(L)'
;MNRALALTVLLGGCAPASNDPVDVPMLDLAAFRCSVQPVLAKRCAFLACHGSALRPLRVYAPNRLRLGGEPTERDRPPSDVELEANYDRARALATGGPEEALLVRKPLDVTAGGLFHRGQEMFGGDDVFVSRDDPGYRLLVAWIEDEEHPPDDCVPTDEVGP
;
A
#
# COMPACT_ATOMS: atom_id res chain seq x y z
N MET A 1 64.44 14.13 -18.96
CA MET A 1 63.08 14.73 -18.99
C MET A 1 62.08 13.65 -18.60
N ASN A 2 61.74 13.54 -17.31
CA ASN A 2 60.73 12.58 -16.85
C ASN A 2 59.48 13.36 -16.43
N ARG A 3 58.41 13.22 -17.21
CA ARG A 3 57.08 13.74 -16.87
C ARG A 3 56.36 12.68 -16.04
N ALA A 4 56.17 12.95 -14.75
CA ALA A 4 55.28 12.16 -13.90
C ALA A 4 53.82 12.45 -14.32
N LEU A 5 53.12 11.40 -14.74
CA LEU A 5 51.68 11.44 -14.99
C LEU A 5 50.98 11.27 -13.63
N ALA A 6 50.33 12.32 -13.13
CA ALA A 6 49.49 12.22 -11.94
C ALA A 6 48.14 11.62 -12.33
N LEU A 7 47.87 10.42 -11.82
CA LEU A 7 46.60 9.72 -12.00
C LEU A 7 45.61 10.22 -10.94
N THR A 8 44.67 11.08 -11.35
CA THR A 8 43.59 11.55 -10.46
C THR A 8 42.53 10.47 -10.36
N VAL A 9 42.49 9.75 -9.24
CA VAL A 9 41.40 8.83 -8.88
C VAL A 9 40.19 9.68 -8.49
N LEU A 10 39.16 9.67 -9.33
CA LEU A 10 37.85 10.24 -8.99
C LEU A 10 37.20 9.38 -7.90
N LEU A 11 37.11 9.95 -6.70
CA LEU A 11 36.32 9.44 -5.58
C LEU A 11 34.83 9.50 -5.93
N GLY A 12 34.32 8.48 -6.64
CA GLY A 12 32.89 8.19 -6.70
C GLY A 12 32.41 7.65 -5.36
N GLY A 13 32.31 8.51 -4.34
CA GLY A 13 31.79 8.16 -3.03
C GLY A 13 30.26 8.01 -3.08
N CYS A 14 29.73 7.05 -2.33
CA CYS A 14 28.30 6.89 -2.11
C CYS A 14 27.68 8.24 -1.70
N ALA A 15 26.68 8.72 -2.45
CA ALA A 15 25.86 9.80 -1.97
C ALA A 15 25.22 9.34 -0.64
N PRO A 16 25.24 10.16 0.42
CA PRO A 16 24.51 9.83 1.63
C PRO A 16 23.04 9.68 1.25
N ALA A 17 22.45 8.50 1.49
CA ALA A 17 21.01 8.36 1.47
C ALA A 17 20.47 9.30 2.54
N SER A 18 19.72 10.32 2.13
CA SER A 18 19.03 11.18 3.08
C SER A 18 17.88 10.39 3.71
N ASN A 19 17.78 10.44 5.04
CA ASN A 19 16.61 9.96 5.77
C ASN A 19 15.69 11.14 6.08
N ASP A 20 15.67 12.13 5.18
CA ASP A 20 14.82 13.30 5.38
C ASP A 20 13.35 12.85 5.37
N PRO A 21 12.50 13.40 6.26
CA PRO A 21 11.08 13.12 6.21
C PRO A 21 10.54 13.42 4.80
N VAL A 22 9.83 12.45 4.23
CA VAL A 22 9.07 12.64 2.99
C VAL A 22 7.70 13.18 3.36
N ASP A 23 7.24 14.20 2.64
CA ASP A 23 5.89 14.70 2.78
C ASP A 23 4.89 13.60 2.38
N VAL A 24 4.06 13.21 3.34
CA VAL A 24 3.00 12.22 3.10
C VAL A 24 1.81 12.95 2.48
N PRO A 25 1.31 12.52 1.31
CA PRO A 25 0.20 13.18 0.67
C PRO A 25 -1.04 13.16 1.58
N MET A 26 -1.84 14.21 1.48
CA MET A 26 -3.19 14.26 2.04
C MET A 26 -4.14 13.85 0.92
N LEU A 27 -4.58 12.60 0.94
CA LEU A 27 -5.47 12.02 -0.06
C LEU A 27 -6.92 12.05 0.46
N ASP A 28 -7.91 11.88 -0.40
CA ASP A 28 -9.31 11.91 0.02
C ASP A 28 -9.64 10.72 0.96
N LEU A 29 -9.99 11.03 2.21
CA LEU A 29 -10.41 10.05 3.22
C LEU A 29 -11.79 9.43 2.91
N ALA A 30 -12.70 10.18 2.29
CA ALA A 30 -13.99 9.66 1.87
C ALA A 30 -13.82 8.66 0.73
N ALA A 31 -13.04 9.00 -0.31
CA ALA A 31 -12.65 8.07 -1.36
C ALA A 31 -11.93 6.83 -0.78
N PHE A 32 -11.05 7.02 0.21
CA PHE A 32 -10.41 5.89 0.89
C PHE A 32 -11.42 4.94 1.53
N ARG A 33 -12.38 5.48 2.29
CA ARG A 33 -13.41 4.68 3.00
C ARG A 33 -14.30 3.90 2.03
N CYS A 34 -14.57 4.47 0.87
CA CYS A 34 -15.50 3.92 -0.11
C CYS A 34 -14.85 2.95 -1.11
N SER A 35 -13.68 3.30 -1.62
CA SER A 35 -13.09 2.61 -2.77
C SER A 35 -11.85 1.80 -2.38
N VAL A 36 -11.02 2.31 -1.46
CA VAL A 36 -9.73 1.70 -1.12
C VAL A 36 -9.84 0.69 0.03
N GLN A 37 -10.52 1.06 1.11
CA GLN A 37 -10.66 0.20 2.29
C GLN A 37 -11.26 -1.17 1.95
N PRO A 38 -12.29 -1.32 1.10
CA PRO A 38 -12.80 -2.64 0.72
C PRO A 38 -11.75 -3.50 0.01
N VAL A 39 -10.95 -2.92 -0.89
CA VAL A 39 -9.84 -3.61 -1.58
C VAL A 39 -8.81 -4.11 -0.55
N LEU A 40 -8.38 -3.25 0.38
CA LEU A 40 -7.41 -3.62 1.42
C LEU A 40 -7.96 -4.69 2.37
N ALA A 41 -9.24 -4.59 2.77
CA ALA A 41 -9.88 -5.55 3.64
C ALA A 41 -9.94 -6.95 3.01
N LYS A 42 -10.31 -7.04 1.73
CA LYS A 42 -10.46 -8.29 0.99
C LYS A 42 -9.11 -8.92 0.64
N ARG A 43 -8.19 -8.13 0.12
CA ARG A 43 -6.98 -8.62 -0.56
C ARG A 43 -5.69 -8.45 0.23
N CYS A 44 -5.67 -7.60 1.26
CA CYS A 44 -4.45 -7.29 2.00
C CYS A 44 -4.52 -7.71 3.47
N ALA A 45 -5.68 -7.66 4.13
CA ALA A 45 -5.82 -7.77 5.58
C ALA A 45 -5.58 -9.18 6.19
N PHE A 46 -4.83 -10.05 5.53
CA PHE A 46 -4.46 -11.36 6.05
C PHE A 46 -3.61 -11.23 7.33
N LEU A 47 -4.05 -11.87 8.41
CA LEU A 47 -3.42 -11.75 9.74
C LEU A 47 -1.92 -12.13 9.75
N ALA A 48 -1.53 -13.12 8.94
CA ALA A 48 -0.14 -13.58 8.84
C ALA A 48 0.82 -12.51 8.29
N CYS A 49 0.33 -11.57 7.49
CA CYS A 49 1.13 -10.50 6.89
C CYS A 49 0.71 -9.13 7.44
N HIS A 50 -0.49 -8.65 7.12
CA HIS A 50 -0.92 -7.29 7.44
C HIS A 50 -1.72 -7.18 8.76
N GLY A 51 -1.74 -8.23 9.58
CA GLY A 51 -2.23 -8.16 10.97
C GLY A 51 -1.17 -7.74 12.00
N SER A 52 0.10 -7.68 11.60
CA SER A 52 1.24 -7.46 12.50
C SER A 52 1.64 -5.99 12.63
N ALA A 53 1.98 -5.56 13.84
CA ALA A 53 2.54 -4.22 14.10
C ALA A 53 3.97 -4.03 13.54
N LEU A 54 4.63 -5.11 13.12
CA LEU A 54 5.98 -5.07 12.55
C LEU A 54 6.00 -4.84 11.03
N ARG A 55 4.83 -4.76 10.38
CA ARG A 55 4.73 -4.50 8.94
C ARG A 55 4.31 -3.05 8.68
N PRO A 56 4.85 -2.40 7.64
CA PRO A 56 4.52 -1.00 7.33
C PRO A 56 3.01 -0.77 7.09
N LEU A 57 2.36 -1.71 6.38
CA LEU A 57 0.92 -1.72 6.19
C LEU A 57 0.29 -2.69 7.19
N ARG A 58 -0.42 -2.15 8.19
CA ARG A 58 -1.26 -2.92 9.10
C ARG A 58 -2.71 -2.57 8.80
N VAL A 59 -3.56 -3.57 8.61
CA VAL A 59 -4.94 -3.37 8.14
C VAL A 59 -5.94 -3.98 9.11
N TYR A 60 -6.87 -3.16 9.59
CA TYR A 60 -8.04 -3.58 10.35
C TYR A 60 -9.22 -3.86 9.41
N ALA A 61 -9.91 -4.98 9.60
CA ALA A 61 -11.05 -5.38 8.78
C ALA A 61 -11.95 -6.40 9.50
N PRO A 62 -13.22 -6.56 9.09
CA PRO A 62 -14.11 -7.62 9.60
C PRO A 62 -13.46 -8.99 9.48
N ASN A 63 -13.57 -9.80 10.54
CA ASN A 63 -12.96 -11.12 10.67
C ASN A 63 -11.43 -11.17 10.50
N ARG A 64 -10.74 -10.01 10.50
CA ARG A 64 -9.28 -9.89 10.44
C ARG A 64 -8.76 -9.33 11.77
N LEU A 65 -7.74 -8.48 11.72
CA LEU A 65 -7.24 -7.76 12.88
C LEU A 65 -8.27 -6.72 13.31
N ARG A 66 -8.56 -6.66 14.61
CA ARG A 66 -9.47 -5.69 15.23
C ARG A 66 -8.78 -4.85 16.30
N LEU A 67 -9.15 -3.59 16.42
CA LEU A 67 -8.81 -2.74 17.56
C LEU A 67 -9.81 -3.01 18.69
N GLY A 68 -9.52 -4.01 19.52
CA GLY A 68 -10.36 -4.40 20.65
C GLY A 68 -11.69 -5.04 20.27
N GLY A 69 -12.61 -5.11 21.24
CA GLY A 69 -13.89 -5.79 21.15
C GLY A 69 -13.84 -7.25 21.61
N GLU A 70 -15.03 -7.84 21.77
CA GLU A 70 -15.16 -9.25 22.13
C GLU A 70 -14.97 -10.17 20.92
N PRO A 71 -14.53 -11.43 21.11
CA PRO A 71 -14.38 -12.38 20.01
C PRO A 71 -15.63 -12.56 19.13
N THR A 72 -16.82 -12.38 19.70
CA THR A 72 -18.11 -12.47 19.00
C THR A 72 -18.38 -11.28 18.07
N GLU A 73 -17.65 -10.18 18.23
CA GLU A 73 -17.82 -8.96 17.45
C GLU A 73 -16.81 -8.86 16.30
N ARG A 74 -16.02 -9.90 16.05
CA ARG A 74 -14.93 -9.84 15.06
C ARG A 74 -15.40 -9.46 13.67
N ASP A 75 -16.64 -9.73 13.30
CA ASP A 75 -17.23 -9.42 12.00
C ASP A 75 -17.90 -8.04 11.90
N ARG A 76 -17.90 -7.23 12.99
CA ARG A 76 -18.48 -5.88 12.91
C ARG A 76 -17.73 -5.02 11.86
N PRO A 77 -18.36 -4.03 11.22
CA PRO A 77 -17.64 -3.05 10.42
C PRO A 77 -16.46 -2.41 11.19
N PRO A 78 -15.35 -2.01 10.52
CA PRO A 78 -14.29 -1.27 11.17
C PRO A 78 -14.82 0.02 11.81
N SER A 79 -14.34 0.36 13.01
CA SER A 79 -14.65 1.65 13.63
C SER A 79 -13.95 2.79 12.90
N ASP A 80 -14.35 4.05 13.15
CA ASP A 80 -13.67 5.22 12.58
C ASP A 80 -12.17 5.25 12.88
N VAL A 81 -11.77 4.88 14.11
CA VAL A 81 -10.36 4.80 14.51
C VAL A 81 -9.61 3.71 13.74
N GLU A 82 -10.25 2.57 13.47
CA GLU A 82 -9.68 1.52 12.63
C GLU A 82 -9.51 1.99 11.17
N LEU A 83 -10.51 2.71 10.64
CA LEU A 83 -10.48 3.26 9.28
C LEU A 83 -9.41 4.36 9.11
N GLU A 84 -9.31 5.28 10.07
CA GLU A 84 -8.31 6.35 10.07
C GLU A 84 -6.89 5.78 10.19
N ALA A 85 -6.70 4.76 11.04
CA ALA A 85 -5.42 4.05 11.13
C ALA A 85 -5.05 3.35 9.81
N ASN A 86 -6.02 2.74 9.11
CA ASN A 86 -5.76 2.14 7.80
C ASN A 86 -5.41 3.23 6.76
N TYR A 87 -6.16 4.33 6.75
CA TYR A 87 -5.93 5.48 5.86
C TYR A 87 -4.51 6.03 6.02
N ASP A 88 -4.09 6.31 7.25
CA ASP A 88 -2.75 6.84 7.54
C ASP A 88 -1.62 5.91 7.05
N ARG A 89 -1.80 4.59 7.21
CA ARG A 89 -0.81 3.61 6.74
C ARG A 89 -0.81 3.49 5.23
N ALA A 90 -1.98 3.54 4.59
CA ALA A 90 -2.10 3.49 3.14
C ALA A 90 -1.47 4.73 2.49
N ARG A 91 -1.81 5.94 2.95
CA ARG A 91 -1.26 7.18 2.36
C ARG A 91 0.26 7.32 2.55
N ALA A 92 0.79 6.79 3.66
CA ALA A 92 2.24 6.72 3.86
C ALA A 92 2.98 5.82 2.85
N LEU A 93 2.27 4.87 2.23
CA LEU A 93 2.80 4.00 1.16
C LEU A 93 2.39 4.46 -0.25
N ALA A 94 1.64 5.56 -0.35
CA ALA A 94 1.19 6.18 -1.59
C ALA A 94 2.12 7.33 -2.06
N THR A 95 3.25 7.55 -1.39
CA THR A 95 4.20 8.64 -1.72
C THR A 95 4.85 8.45 -3.08
N GLY A 96 5.09 9.54 -3.83
CA GLY A 96 5.79 9.52 -5.11
C GLY A 96 4.92 9.22 -6.34
N GLY A 97 3.61 9.07 -6.17
CA GLY A 97 2.67 8.72 -7.25
C GLY A 97 2.70 7.23 -7.60
N PRO A 98 1.82 6.74 -8.51
CA PRO A 98 1.56 5.32 -8.69
C PRO A 98 2.77 4.47 -9.12
N GLU A 99 3.70 5.04 -9.89
CA GLU A 99 4.88 4.31 -10.36
C GLU A 99 5.93 4.09 -9.26
N GLU A 100 5.90 4.88 -8.19
CA GLU A 100 6.82 4.80 -7.04
C GLU A 100 6.14 4.21 -5.79
N ALA A 101 4.84 4.42 -5.65
CA ALA A 101 4.04 4.08 -4.48
C ALA A 101 4.09 2.57 -4.19
N LEU A 102 4.65 2.22 -3.02
CA LEU A 102 4.69 0.84 -2.55
C LEU A 102 3.31 0.22 -2.36
N LEU A 103 2.28 1.05 -2.14
CA LEU A 103 0.89 0.61 -1.98
C LEU A 103 0.37 -0.15 -3.22
N VAL A 104 0.79 0.24 -4.44
CA VAL A 104 0.38 -0.40 -5.70
C VAL A 104 1.49 -1.21 -6.33
N ARG A 105 2.75 -0.82 -6.14
CA ARG A 105 3.91 -1.52 -6.72
C ARG A 105 4.17 -2.87 -6.08
N LYS A 106 4.06 -3.01 -4.75
CA LYS A 106 4.28 -4.30 -4.08
C LYS A 106 3.21 -5.35 -4.41
N PRO A 107 1.90 -5.08 -4.35
CA PRO A 107 0.91 -6.12 -4.62
C PRO A 107 0.76 -6.47 -6.12
N LEU A 108 1.40 -5.74 -7.03
CA LEU A 108 1.36 -6.01 -8.47
C LEU A 108 2.43 -7.04 -8.86
N ASP A 109 2.08 -7.96 -9.75
CA ASP A 109 3.01 -8.93 -10.30
C ASP A 109 4.20 -8.25 -10.99
N VAL A 110 5.39 -8.83 -10.82
CA VAL A 110 6.64 -8.28 -11.36
C VAL A 110 6.66 -8.20 -12.89
N THR A 111 5.92 -9.08 -13.58
CA THR A 111 5.80 -9.05 -15.06
C THR A 111 4.88 -7.94 -15.54
N ALA A 112 3.95 -7.48 -14.70
CA ALA A 112 3.13 -6.29 -14.92
C ALA A 112 3.80 -4.98 -14.44
N GLY A 113 5.08 -5.08 -14.04
CA GLY A 113 5.88 -3.95 -13.58
C GLY A 113 5.75 -3.69 -12.09
N GLY A 114 5.36 -4.66 -11.26
CA GLY A 114 5.35 -4.53 -9.82
C GLY A 114 6.71 -4.75 -9.15
N LEU A 115 6.69 -5.14 -7.89
CA LEU A 115 7.86 -5.41 -7.04
C LEU A 115 7.65 -6.71 -6.28
N PHE A 116 8.75 -7.37 -5.89
CA PHE A 116 8.66 -8.59 -5.10
C PHE A 116 7.80 -8.41 -3.84
N HIS A 117 6.81 -9.30 -3.71
CA HIS A 117 5.93 -9.38 -2.56
C HIS A 117 5.86 -10.82 -2.05
N ARG A 118 6.28 -10.97 -0.78
CA ARG A 118 6.57 -12.26 -0.15
C ARG A 118 5.39 -13.24 -0.14
N GLY A 119 4.15 -12.77 -0.30
CA GLY A 119 2.97 -13.63 -0.37
C GLY A 119 3.08 -14.67 -1.49
N GLN A 120 3.56 -14.26 -2.66
CA GLN A 120 3.70 -15.10 -3.85
C GLN A 120 4.57 -16.34 -3.56
N GLU A 121 5.79 -16.12 -3.04
CA GLU A 121 6.74 -17.17 -2.68
C GLU A 121 6.19 -18.11 -1.59
N MET A 122 5.55 -17.55 -0.56
CA MET A 122 5.14 -18.32 0.62
C MET A 122 3.92 -19.22 0.36
N PHE A 123 3.03 -18.83 -0.56
CA PHE A 123 1.78 -19.53 -0.82
C PHE A 123 1.71 -20.21 -2.19
N GLY A 124 2.72 -20.03 -3.04
CA GLY A 124 2.85 -20.76 -4.31
C GLY A 124 1.79 -20.40 -5.35
N GLY A 125 1.42 -19.13 -5.45
CA GLY A 125 0.41 -18.62 -6.38
C GLY A 125 0.82 -17.31 -7.04
N ASP A 126 -0.15 -16.64 -7.65
CA ASP A 126 0.02 -15.31 -8.24
C ASP A 126 0.16 -14.22 -7.16
N ASP A 127 0.64 -13.02 -7.55
CA ASP A 127 0.59 -11.85 -6.65
C ASP A 127 -0.85 -11.36 -6.47
N VAL A 128 -1.05 -10.38 -5.58
CA VAL A 128 -2.38 -9.83 -5.23
C VAL A 128 -3.09 -9.26 -6.45
N PHE A 129 -2.35 -8.63 -7.36
CA PHE A 129 -2.80 -8.16 -8.66
C PHE A 129 -1.89 -8.71 -9.75
N VAL A 130 -2.45 -9.47 -10.69
CA VAL A 130 -1.70 -10.02 -11.83
C VAL A 130 -1.51 -8.98 -12.95
N SER A 131 -2.44 -8.02 -13.05
CA SER A 131 -2.44 -7.00 -14.11
C SER A 131 -2.86 -5.64 -13.55
N ARG A 132 -2.40 -4.58 -14.23
CA ARG A 132 -2.84 -3.19 -14.02
C ARG A 132 -4.31 -2.97 -14.42
N ASP A 133 -4.91 -3.91 -15.15
CA ASP A 133 -6.34 -3.87 -15.52
C ASP A 133 -7.27 -4.36 -14.41
N ASP A 134 -6.74 -4.92 -13.32
CA ASP A 134 -7.56 -5.37 -12.19
C ASP A 134 -8.35 -4.18 -11.59
N PRO A 135 -9.68 -4.30 -11.41
CA PRO A 135 -10.49 -3.20 -10.89
C PRO A 135 -10.01 -2.67 -9.53
N GLY A 136 -9.61 -3.57 -8.62
CA GLY A 136 -9.08 -3.18 -7.32
C GLY A 136 -7.76 -2.44 -7.43
N TYR A 137 -6.87 -2.86 -8.35
CA TYR A 137 -5.64 -2.13 -8.64
C TYR A 137 -5.94 -0.71 -9.15
N ARG A 138 -6.90 -0.57 -10.07
CA ARG A 138 -7.28 0.72 -10.65
C ARG A 138 -7.88 1.67 -9.61
N LEU A 139 -8.67 1.18 -8.65
CA LEU A 139 -9.16 2.00 -7.53
C LEU A 139 -8.03 2.52 -6.65
N LEU A 140 -7.00 1.70 -6.38
CA LEU A 140 -5.83 2.16 -5.63
C LEU A 140 -5.06 3.25 -6.39
N VAL A 141 -4.87 3.06 -7.70
CA VAL A 141 -4.17 4.04 -8.55
C VAL A 141 -4.96 5.35 -8.64
N ALA A 142 -6.26 5.30 -8.93
CA ALA A 142 -7.11 6.48 -9.01
C ALA A 142 -7.12 7.28 -7.70
N TRP A 143 -7.09 6.59 -6.55
CA TRP A 143 -6.98 7.27 -5.25
C TRP A 143 -5.61 7.93 -5.02
N ILE A 144 -4.52 7.31 -5.49
CA ILE A 144 -3.17 7.91 -5.40
C ILE A 144 -3.03 9.13 -6.32
N GLU A 145 -3.71 9.11 -7.48
CA GLU A 145 -3.73 10.20 -8.45
C GLU A 145 -4.73 11.32 -8.09
N ASP A 146 -5.49 11.15 -6.99
CA ASP A 146 -6.56 12.06 -6.56
C ASP A 146 -7.68 12.21 -7.61
N GLU A 147 -7.89 11.17 -8.42
CA GLU A 147 -8.93 11.09 -9.45
C GLU A 147 -10.19 10.35 -8.96
N GLU A 148 -10.06 9.57 -7.89
CA GLU A 148 -11.16 8.83 -7.28
C GLU A 148 -12.01 9.74 -6.39
N HIS A 149 -13.32 9.78 -6.67
CA HIS A 149 -14.29 10.48 -5.85
C HIS A 149 -15.23 9.46 -5.20
N PRO A 150 -15.62 9.64 -3.93
CA PRO A 150 -16.55 8.73 -3.29
C PRO A 150 -17.88 8.70 -4.07
N PRO A 151 -18.44 7.52 -4.40
CA PRO A 151 -19.76 7.46 -5.01
C PRO A 151 -20.82 8.06 -4.08
N ASP A 152 -21.81 8.75 -4.66
CA ASP A 152 -22.86 9.47 -3.93
C ASP A 152 -23.68 8.58 -2.98
N ASP A 153 -23.75 7.28 -3.27
CA ASP A 153 -24.46 6.25 -2.51
C ASP A 153 -23.54 5.30 -1.75
N CYS A 154 -22.26 5.68 -1.59
CA CYS A 154 -21.29 4.86 -0.87
C CYS A 154 -21.79 4.50 0.53
N VAL A 155 -21.94 3.20 0.76
CA VAL A 155 -21.99 2.63 2.09
C VAL A 155 -20.60 2.08 2.39
N PRO A 156 -19.85 2.69 3.33
CA PRO A 156 -18.53 2.18 3.70
C PRO A 156 -18.67 0.70 4.06
N THR A 157 -17.83 -0.15 3.45
CA THR A 157 -17.65 -1.60 3.70
C THR A 157 -18.31 -2.62 2.76
N ASP A 158 -19.12 -2.22 1.79
CA ASP A 158 -19.55 -3.16 0.74
C ASP A 158 -18.54 -3.19 -0.41
N GLU A 159 -18.11 -4.40 -0.81
CA GLU A 159 -17.04 -4.60 -1.81
C GLU A 159 -17.41 -4.09 -3.20
N VAL A 160 -16.43 -3.51 -3.90
CA VAL A 160 -16.46 -3.36 -5.37
C VAL A 160 -15.53 -4.41 -6.01
N GLY A 161 -16.08 -5.63 -6.21
CA GLY A 161 -15.72 -6.70 -7.18
C GLY A 161 -14.37 -7.45 -7.10
N PRO A 162 -14.24 -8.57 -7.86
CA PRO A 162 -15.05 -9.80 -7.82
C PRO A 162 -14.95 -10.58 -6.50
#